data_AF-Q28420-F1
#
_entry.id   AF-Q28420-F1
#
_cell.length_a   1.000
_cell.length_b   1.000
_cell.length_c   1.000
_cell.angle_alpha   90.00
_cell.angle_beta   90.00
_cell.angle_gamma   90.00
#
_symmetry.space_group_name_H-M   'P 1'
#
loop_
_entity.id
_entity.type
_entity.pdbx_description
1 polymer ?
#
loop_
_entity_poly.entity_id
_entity_poly.type
_entity_poly.pdbx_seq_one_letter_code
_entity_poly.pdbx_strand_id
1 'polypeptide(L)'
;LQETSNWLLSQQQADGSFQDPCPVLDRSMQGGLVGNDETVALTAFVTIALHHGLAVFQDEGAEPLKQRVEASISKANSFLGEKASAGLLGAHAAAITAYALTLTKAPADLRGVAHNNLMAMAQETG
;
A
#
# COMPACT_ATOMS: atom_id res chain seq x y z
N LEU A 1 3.39 6.66 17.76
CA LEU A 1 2.67 5.96 16.67
C LEU A 1 1.63 6.86 15.99
N GLN A 2 0.79 7.59 16.72
CA GLN A 2 -0.18 8.52 16.13
C GLN A 2 0.49 9.66 15.35
N GLU A 3 1.49 10.32 15.93
CA GLU A 3 2.29 11.36 15.25
C GLU A 3 3.03 10.81 14.02
N THR A 4 3.59 9.60 14.13
CA THR A 4 4.23 8.89 13.00
C THR A 4 3.25 8.65 11.86
N SER A 5 2.02 8.24 12.18
CA SER A 5 0.96 8.05 11.18
C SER A 5 0.60 9.38 10.53
N ASN A 6 0.45 10.45 11.33
CA ASN A 6 0.18 11.79 10.81
C ASN A 6 1.32 12.32 9.91
N TRP A 7 2.58 12.00 10.23
CA TRP A 7 3.71 12.29 9.35
C TRP A 7 3.65 11.49 8.04
N LEU A 8 3.31 10.21 8.09
CA LEU A 8 3.10 9.40 6.88
C LEU A 8 2.01 10.01 5.99
N LEU A 9 0.91 10.49 6.58
CA LEU A 9 -0.16 11.17 5.82
C LEU A 9 0.33 12.39 5.06
N SER A 10 1.32 13.14 5.58
CA SER A 10 1.88 14.30 4.87
C SER A 10 2.78 13.92 3.69
N GLN A 11 3.16 12.64 3.58
CA GLN A 11 3.94 12.10 2.45
C GLN A 11 3.04 11.54 1.33
N GLN A 12 1.70 11.56 1.49
CA GLN A 12 0.77 11.11 0.45
C GLN A 12 0.56 12.17 -0.63
N GLN A 13 0.67 11.76 -1.89
CA GLN A 13 0.49 12.62 -3.05
C GLN A 13 -0.99 12.81 -3.44
N ALA A 14 -1.22 13.70 -4.41
CA ALA A 14 -2.55 14.00 -4.95
C ALA A 14 -3.21 12.77 -5.61
N ASP A 15 -2.44 11.88 -6.22
CA ASP A 15 -2.91 10.64 -6.85
C ASP A 15 -3.16 9.49 -5.86
N GLY A 16 -2.74 9.63 -4.60
CA GLY A 16 -2.88 8.60 -3.57
C GLY A 16 -1.63 7.77 -3.32
N SER A 17 -0.59 7.93 -4.14
CA SER A 17 0.71 7.30 -3.92
C SER A 17 1.45 7.92 -2.73
N PHE A 18 2.37 7.16 -2.14
CA PHE A 18 3.33 7.67 -1.15
C PHE A 18 4.70 7.83 -1.80
N GLN A 19 5.41 8.88 -1.41
CA GLN A 19 6.78 9.13 -1.85
C GLN A 19 7.73 9.10 -0.66
N ASP A 20 8.90 8.51 -0.85
CA ASP A 20 10.00 8.59 0.10
C ASP A 20 10.98 9.68 -0.35
N PRO A 21 11.03 10.84 0.32
CA PRO A 21 11.93 11.94 -0.06
C PRO A 21 13.40 11.61 0.20
N CYS A 22 13.71 10.63 1.06
CA CYS A 22 15.07 10.19 1.34
C CYS A 22 15.09 8.67 1.56
N PRO A 23 15.16 7.89 0.48
CA PRO A 23 15.13 6.44 0.57
C PRO A 23 16.22 5.90 1.49
N VAL A 24 15.90 4.80 2.20
CA VAL A 24 16.85 4.13 3.09
C VAL A 24 18.18 3.84 2.40
N LEU A 25 19.27 4.20 3.09
CA LEU A 25 20.65 4.09 2.60
C LEU A 25 21.01 2.67 2.21
N ASP A 26 20.58 1.69 3.01
CA ASP A 26 20.76 0.27 2.69
C ASP A 26 19.55 -0.26 1.91
N ARG A 27 19.69 -0.24 0.59
CA ARG A 27 18.68 -0.71 -0.35
C ARG A 27 18.41 -2.21 -0.24
N SER A 28 19.29 -3.00 0.40
CA SER A 28 19.01 -4.42 0.66
C SER A 28 17.83 -4.62 1.61
N MET A 29 17.61 -3.67 2.53
CA MET A 29 16.46 -3.69 3.44
C MET A 29 15.12 -3.52 2.72
N GLN A 30 15.13 -3.02 1.48
CA GLN A 30 13.91 -2.81 0.70
C GLN A 30 13.45 -4.08 -0.05
N GLY A 31 14.22 -5.18 -0.01
CA GLY A 31 13.74 -6.50 -0.46
C GLY A 31 13.24 -6.58 -1.90
N GLY A 32 13.77 -5.74 -2.81
CA GLY A 32 13.32 -5.68 -4.21
C GLY A 32 12.25 -4.62 -4.50
N LEU A 33 12.02 -3.67 -3.58
CA LEU A 33 11.22 -2.47 -3.83
C LEU A 33 11.81 -1.59 -4.94
N VAL A 34 13.15 -1.58 -5.07
CA VAL A 34 13.87 -0.68 -5.99
C VAL A 34 13.69 -1.14 -7.43
N GLY A 35 13.06 -0.32 -8.25
CA GLY A 35 12.82 -0.60 -9.67
C GLY A 35 11.66 0.20 -10.25
N ASN A 36 11.14 -0.23 -11.39
CA ASN A 36 10.04 0.45 -12.10
C ASN A 36 8.75 0.53 -11.27
N ASP A 37 8.60 -0.35 -10.28
CA ASP A 37 7.40 -0.44 -9.43
C ASP A 37 7.61 0.14 -8.01
N GLU A 38 8.71 0.86 -7.76
CA GLU A 38 9.08 1.37 -6.42
C GLU A 38 7.93 2.16 -5.77
N THR A 39 7.31 3.08 -6.51
CA THR A 39 6.18 3.86 -6.03
C THR A 39 4.98 2.98 -5.64
N VAL A 40 4.71 1.93 -6.41
CA VAL A 40 3.56 1.05 -6.17
C VAL A 40 3.81 0.19 -4.94
N ALA A 41 4.99 -0.45 -4.88
CA ALA A 41 5.34 -1.31 -3.77
C ALA A 41 5.50 -0.51 -2.46
N LEU A 42 6.08 0.70 -2.51
CA LEU A 42 6.14 1.62 -1.36
C LEU A 42 4.75 2.02 -0.88
N THR A 43 3.87 2.41 -1.82
CA THR A 43 2.49 2.79 -1.48
C THR A 43 1.74 1.64 -0.81
N ALA A 44 1.89 0.40 -1.32
CA ALA A 44 1.30 -0.78 -0.70
C ALA A 44 1.87 -1.03 0.70
N PHE A 45 3.18 -0.90 0.88
CA PHE A 45 3.84 -1.06 2.17
C PHE A 45 3.35 -0.04 3.21
N VAL A 46 3.30 1.25 2.86
CA VAL A 46 2.80 2.30 3.74
C VAL A 46 1.31 2.08 4.06
N THR A 47 0.52 1.62 3.08
CA THR A 47 -0.90 1.30 3.29
C THR A 47 -1.07 0.18 4.33
N ILE A 48 -0.25 -0.87 4.27
CA ILE A 48 -0.24 -1.95 5.27
C ILE A 48 0.16 -1.41 6.65
N ALA A 49 1.18 -0.57 6.72
CA ALA A 49 1.64 0.03 7.98
C ALA A 49 0.56 0.92 8.62
N LEU A 50 -0.12 1.77 7.82
CA LEU A 50 -1.24 2.59 8.28
C LEU A 50 -2.41 1.74 8.76
N HIS A 51 -2.74 0.65 8.04
CA HIS A 51 -3.79 -0.27 8.46
C HIS A 51 -3.50 -0.93 9.82
N HIS A 52 -2.29 -1.45 10.03
CA HIS A 52 -1.91 -1.97 11.34
C HIS A 52 -1.86 -0.88 12.41
N GLY A 53 -1.47 0.34 12.03
CA GLY A 53 -1.47 1.52 12.91
C GLY A 53 -2.86 1.88 13.44
N LEU A 54 -3.94 1.61 12.69
CA LEU A 54 -5.32 1.87 13.14
C LEU A 54 -5.67 1.20 14.48
N ALA A 55 -5.06 0.06 14.79
CA ALA A 55 -5.30 -0.65 16.06
C ALA A 55 -4.88 0.14 17.31
N VAL A 56 -4.04 1.18 17.13
CA VAL A 56 -3.53 2.06 18.21
C VAL A 56 -4.47 3.24 18.48
N PHE A 57 -5.45 3.49 17.61
CA PHE A 57 -6.41 4.60 17.74
C PHE A 57 -7.69 4.16 18.47
N GLN A 58 -7.55 3.67 19.71
CA GLN A 58 -8.68 3.17 20.52
C GLN A 58 -9.35 4.25 21.39
N ASP A 59 -8.69 5.38 21.62
CA ASP A 59 -9.20 6.46 22.46
C ASP A 59 -10.09 7.44 21.66
N GLU A 60 -11.20 7.92 22.25
CA GLU A 60 -12.15 8.84 21.61
C GLU A 60 -11.51 10.13 21.08
N GLY A 61 -10.42 10.61 21.72
CA GLY A 61 -9.69 11.80 21.28
C GLY A 61 -8.92 11.63 19.96
N ALA A 62 -8.71 10.38 19.53
CA ALA A 62 -7.94 10.05 18.33
C ALA A 62 -8.83 9.82 17.09
N GLU A 63 -10.16 9.88 17.25
CA GLU A 63 -11.15 9.62 16.20
C GLU A 63 -10.98 10.52 14.95
N PRO A 64 -10.68 11.83 15.05
CA PRO A 64 -10.47 12.67 13.86
C PRO A 64 -9.25 12.25 13.05
N LEU A 65 -8.18 11.81 13.73
CA LEU A 65 -6.96 11.35 13.06
C LEU A 65 -7.18 9.97 12.43
N LYS A 66 -7.91 9.08 13.12
CA LYS A 66 -8.33 7.78 12.59
C LYS A 66 -9.11 7.92 11.28
N GLN A 67 -10.11 8.81 11.23
CA GLN A 67 -10.87 9.08 9.99
C GLN A 67 -9.97 9.58 8.85
N ARG A 68 -8.99 10.44 9.14
CA ARG A 68 -8.01 10.89 8.15
C ARG A 68 -7.13 9.75 7.64
N VAL A 69 -6.73 8.82 8.51
CA VAL A 69 -5.96 7.63 8.13
C VAL A 69 -6.81 6.71 7.25
N GLU A 70 -8.08 6.46 7.61
CA GLU A 70 -8.99 5.62 6.80
C GLU A 70 -9.25 6.23 5.41
N ALA A 71 -9.43 7.56 5.32
CA ALA A 71 -9.56 8.26 4.05
C ALA A 71 -8.28 8.14 3.20
N SER A 72 -7.11 8.25 3.83
CA SER A 72 -5.82 8.08 3.16
C SER A 72 -5.60 6.66 2.64
N ILE A 73 -5.94 5.64 3.43
CA ILE A 73 -5.94 4.23 3.01
C ILE A 73 -6.88 4.04 1.81
N SER A 74 -8.08 4.61 1.84
CA SER A 74 -9.04 4.51 0.74
C SER A 74 -8.48 5.10 -0.55
N LYS A 75 -7.78 6.25 -0.45
CA LYS A 75 -7.12 6.89 -1.59
C LYS A 75 -5.96 6.05 -2.15
N ALA A 76 -5.15 5.48 -1.26
CA ALA A 76 -4.06 4.58 -1.64
C ALA A 76 -4.59 3.29 -2.31
N ASN A 77 -5.69 2.73 -1.81
CA ASN A 77 -6.35 1.58 -2.42
C ASN A 77 -6.82 1.86 -3.85
N SER A 78 -7.37 3.05 -4.12
CA SER A 78 -7.75 3.46 -5.48
C SER A 78 -6.54 3.50 -6.41
N PHE A 79 -5.45 4.13 -5.98
CA PHE A 79 -4.19 4.17 -6.74
C PHE A 79 -3.64 2.77 -7.01
N LEU A 80 -3.55 1.93 -5.98
CA LEU A 80 -3.05 0.56 -6.07
C LEU A 80 -3.92 -0.31 -6.99
N GLY A 81 -5.24 -0.16 -6.91
CA GLY A 81 -6.19 -0.85 -7.77
C GLY A 81 -6.07 -0.44 -9.24
N GLU A 82 -5.87 0.84 -9.51
CA GLU A 82 -5.61 1.35 -10.87
C GLU A 82 -4.31 0.77 -11.44
N LYS A 83 -3.23 0.79 -10.64
CA LYS A 83 -1.93 0.22 -11.05
C LYS A 83 -1.97 -1.29 -11.23
N ALA A 84 -2.69 -2.01 -10.37
CA ALA A 84 -2.92 -3.44 -10.54
C ALA A 84 -3.69 -3.70 -11.84
N SER A 85 -4.73 -2.94 -12.13
CA SER A 85 -5.55 -3.10 -13.35
C SER A 85 -4.80 -2.78 -14.65
N ALA A 86 -3.78 -1.92 -14.60
CA ALA A 86 -2.91 -1.64 -15.74
C ALA A 86 -2.02 -2.83 -16.13
N GLY A 87 -1.82 -3.82 -15.25
CA GLY A 87 -1.22 -5.11 -15.59
C GLY A 87 0.30 -5.14 -15.82
N LEU A 88 1.02 -4.06 -15.47
CA LEU A 88 2.46 -3.92 -15.73
C LEU A 88 3.35 -4.12 -14.49
N LEU A 89 2.80 -4.60 -13.38
CA LEU A 89 3.55 -4.80 -12.13
C LEU A 89 4.42 -6.05 -12.20
N GLY A 90 5.65 -5.97 -11.68
CA GLY A 90 6.47 -7.13 -11.40
C GLY A 90 5.88 -7.99 -10.27
N ALA A 91 6.34 -9.24 -10.16
CA ALA A 91 5.78 -10.23 -9.23
C ALA A 91 5.73 -9.76 -7.76
N HIS A 92 6.79 -9.10 -7.28
CA HIS A 92 6.83 -8.55 -5.92
C HIS A 92 5.78 -7.44 -5.72
N ALA A 93 5.71 -6.47 -6.64
CA ALA A 93 4.77 -5.37 -6.58
C ALA A 93 3.31 -5.86 -6.69
N ALA A 94 3.05 -6.85 -7.55
CA ALA A 94 1.75 -7.50 -7.65
C ALA A 94 1.36 -8.20 -6.34
N ALA A 95 2.30 -8.93 -5.72
CA ALA A 95 2.06 -9.67 -4.46
C ALA A 95 1.70 -8.74 -3.30
N ILE A 96 2.53 -7.72 -3.05
CA ILE A 96 2.29 -6.78 -1.96
C ILE A 96 1.03 -5.92 -2.19
N THR A 97 0.73 -5.57 -3.45
CA THR A 97 -0.49 -4.84 -3.81
C THR A 97 -1.74 -5.67 -3.56
N ALA A 98 -1.75 -6.94 -3.99
CA ALA A 98 -2.87 -7.85 -3.75
C ALA A 98 -3.09 -8.06 -2.24
N TYR A 99 -2.01 -8.19 -1.47
CA TYR A 99 -2.09 -8.30 -0.01
C TYR A 99 -2.66 -7.02 0.63
N ALA A 100 -2.15 -5.84 0.28
CA ALA A 100 -2.61 -4.57 0.81
C ALA A 100 -4.12 -4.32 0.54
N LEU A 101 -4.58 -4.58 -0.68
CA LEU A 101 -5.99 -4.45 -1.06
C LEU A 101 -6.89 -5.44 -0.31
N THR A 102 -6.41 -6.65 -0.08
CA THR A 102 -7.15 -7.68 0.67
C THR A 102 -7.24 -7.33 2.15
N LEU A 103 -6.12 -6.93 2.75
CA LEU A 103 -6.00 -6.58 4.16
C LEU A 103 -6.91 -5.40 4.53
N THR A 104 -6.91 -4.35 3.71
CA THR A 104 -7.71 -3.14 3.93
C THR A 104 -9.16 -3.27 3.51
N LYS A 105 -9.59 -4.45 3.03
CA LYS A 105 -10.95 -4.71 2.54
C LYS A 105 -11.38 -3.74 1.43
N ALA A 106 -10.49 -3.48 0.47
CA ALA A 106 -10.78 -2.67 -0.71
C ALA A 106 -11.99 -3.24 -1.52
N PRO A 107 -12.60 -2.46 -2.44
CA PRO A 107 -13.68 -2.95 -3.31
C PRO A 107 -13.38 -4.31 -3.93
N ALA A 108 -14.42 -5.16 -4.04
CA ALA A 108 -14.28 -6.55 -4.50
C ALA A 108 -13.65 -6.63 -5.89
N ASP A 109 -13.97 -5.69 -6.78
CA ASP A 109 -13.43 -5.63 -8.15
C ASP A 109 -11.90 -5.44 -8.13
N LEU A 110 -11.40 -4.50 -7.33
CA LEU A 110 -9.96 -4.24 -7.21
C LEU A 110 -9.21 -5.43 -6.60
N ARG A 111 -9.81 -6.06 -5.58
CA ARG A 111 -9.25 -7.28 -4.98
C ARG A 111 -9.21 -8.43 -5.98
N GLY A 112 -10.27 -8.62 -6.76
CA GLY A 112 -10.36 -9.66 -7.79
C GLY A 112 -9.30 -9.48 -8.88
N VAL A 113 -9.17 -8.27 -9.43
CA VAL A 113 -8.17 -7.97 -10.46
C VAL A 113 -6.75 -8.18 -9.93
N ALA A 114 -6.42 -7.64 -8.75
CA ALA A 114 -5.09 -7.80 -8.17
C ALA A 114 -4.76 -9.26 -7.87
N HIS A 115 -5.73 -10.04 -7.35
CA HIS A 115 -5.57 -11.46 -7.11
C HIS A 115 -5.31 -12.23 -8.42
N ASN A 116 -6.12 -12.01 -9.45
CA ASN A 116 -5.97 -12.69 -10.73
C ASN A 116 -4.62 -12.38 -11.40
N ASN A 117 -4.20 -11.11 -11.35
CA ASN A 117 -2.90 -10.70 -11.90
C ASN A 117 -1.73 -11.36 -11.16
N LEU A 118 -1.81 -11.48 -9.84
CA LEU A 118 -0.81 -12.21 -9.06
C LEU A 118 -0.78 -13.71 -9.40
N MET A 119 -1.95 -14.34 -9.48
CA MET A 119 -2.04 -15.77 -9.81
C MET A 119 -1.51 -16.08 -11.22
N ALA A 120 -1.70 -15.17 -12.18
CA ALA A 120 -1.18 -15.31 -13.54
C ALA A 120 0.36 -15.32 -13.61
N MET A 121 1.05 -14.81 -12.58
CA MET A 121 2.51 -14.78 -12.49
C MET A 121 3.10 -15.99 -11.75
N ALA A 122 2.26 -16.85 -11.16
CA ALA A 122 2.73 -18.01 -10.42
C ALA A 122 3.38 -19.04 -11.36
N GLN A 123 4.61 -19.44 -11.05
CA GLN A 123 5.30 -20.53 -11.72
C GLN A 123 5.32 -21.75 -10.80
N GLU A 124 4.65 -22.83 -11.21
CA GLU A 124 4.76 -24.11 -10.51
C GLU A 124 6.20 -24.62 -10.68
N THR A 125 6.93 -24.71 -9.57
CA THR A 125 8.24 -25.35 -9.53
C THR A 125 7.98 -26.84 -9.42
N GLY A 126 8.04 -27.54 -10.55
CA GLY A 126 7.93 -29.00 -10.65
C GLY A 126 9.21 -29.72 -10.23
#